data_AF-A0A409XWB7-F1
#
_entry.id   AF-A0A409XWB7-F1
#
_cell.length_a   1.000
_cell.length_b   1.000
_cell.length_c   1.000
_cell.angle_alpha   90.00
_cell.angle_beta   90.00
_cell.angle_gamma   90.00
#
_symmetry.space_group_name_H-M   'P 1'
#
loop_
_entity.id
_entity.type
_entity.pdbx_description
1 polymer ?
#
loop_
_entity_poly.entity_id
_entity_poly.type
_entity_poly.pdbx_seq_one_letter_code
_entity_poly.pdbx_strand_id
1 'polypeptide(L)'
;MASARRAVDPSIHAGQGHSVAVCEALQTWFTRKDGQSITFVYVPSRLQWDLHYKAHEYATELKVTLGPRPATSFHSLRMQAALARGASWNVLFQDPEYRGRNFLQLKTVDGAVAQLGGKDNPWVHFANMSSPQLYARMCRCILNHAPIGSYYSRFNLNDGHTSCPCGCPLETRTHILTCKRTYRPPRTCELMQPTTLCYFHSFLEMNPKAFAFRSAPLAGVS
;
A
#
# COMPACT_ATOMS: atom_id res chain seq x y z
N MET A 1 11.16 11.78 -22.75
CA MET A 1 12.57 11.40 -22.44
C MET A 1 12.72 10.07 -21.69
N ALA A 2 11.74 9.64 -20.89
CA ALA A 2 11.90 8.45 -20.04
C ALA A 2 12.13 7.12 -20.79
N SER A 3 11.54 6.93 -21.97
CA SER A 3 11.59 5.62 -22.67
C SER A 3 12.95 5.33 -23.30
N ALA A 4 13.57 6.29 -23.99
CA ALA A 4 14.86 6.08 -24.66
C ALA A 4 16.00 5.91 -23.66
N ARG A 5 16.01 6.68 -22.57
CA ARG A 5 16.96 6.47 -21.46
C ARG A 5 16.78 5.11 -20.82
N ARG A 6 15.51 4.67 -20.63
CA ARG A 6 15.21 3.36 -20.07
C ARG A 6 15.65 2.21 -21.00
N ALA A 7 15.64 2.42 -22.32
CA ALA A 7 16.08 1.40 -23.29
C ALA A 7 17.59 1.11 -23.23
N VAL A 8 18.39 1.97 -22.60
CA VAL A 8 19.83 1.76 -22.37
C VAL A 8 20.18 1.71 -20.89
N ASP A 9 19.17 1.56 -20.03
CA ASP A 9 19.34 1.43 -18.58
C ASP A 9 19.43 -0.05 -18.22
N PRO A 10 20.59 -0.57 -17.78
CA PRO A 10 20.72 -1.99 -17.40
C PRO A 10 20.18 -2.28 -15.99
N SER A 11 19.67 -1.27 -15.27
CA SER A 11 19.15 -1.44 -13.91
C SER A 11 17.88 -2.30 -13.85
N ILE A 12 17.48 -2.68 -12.64
CA ILE A 12 16.34 -3.57 -12.43
C ILE A 12 15.02 -2.85 -12.75
N HIS A 13 14.39 -3.24 -13.87
CA HIS A 13 13.05 -2.79 -14.24
C HIS A 13 12.34 -3.81 -15.15
N ALA A 14 11.05 -3.61 -15.43
CA ALA A 14 10.22 -4.56 -16.16
C ALA A 14 10.78 -4.92 -17.56
N GLY A 15 11.35 -3.94 -18.26
CA GLY A 15 12.00 -4.11 -19.58
C GLY A 15 13.51 -4.41 -19.57
N GLN A 16 14.11 -4.77 -18.43
CA GLN A 16 15.58 -4.88 -18.31
C GLN A 16 16.21 -5.80 -19.37
N GLY A 17 15.56 -6.93 -19.68
CA GLY A 17 16.05 -7.84 -20.71
C GLY A 17 16.21 -7.18 -22.09
N HIS A 18 15.29 -6.28 -22.46
CA HIS A 18 15.40 -5.50 -23.69
C HIS A 18 16.54 -4.48 -23.59
N SER A 19 16.69 -3.82 -22.45
CA SER A 19 17.77 -2.84 -22.25
C SER A 19 19.14 -3.48 -22.32
N VAL A 20 19.32 -4.67 -21.73
CA VAL A 20 20.56 -5.44 -21.82
C VAL A 20 20.85 -5.82 -23.28
N ALA A 21 19.85 -6.33 -24.01
CA ALA A 21 20.02 -6.67 -25.42
C ALA A 21 20.38 -5.44 -26.29
N VAL A 22 19.77 -4.28 -26.01
CA VAL A 22 20.14 -3.02 -26.68
C VAL A 22 21.57 -2.64 -26.32
N CYS A 23 21.97 -2.70 -25.05
CA CYS A 23 23.34 -2.41 -24.63
C CYS A 23 24.37 -3.34 -25.28
N GLU A 24 24.10 -4.64 -25.40
CA GLU A 24 24.97 -5.62 -26.10
C GLU A 24 25.13 -5.28 -27.59
N ALA A 25 24.02 -4.95 -28.26
CA ALA A 25 24.05 -4.54 -29.66
C ALA A 25 24.82 -3.22 -29.85
N LEU A 26 24.60 -2.24 -28.96
CA LEU A 26 25.30 -0.97 -28.98
C LEU A 26 26.79 -1.13 -28.67
N GLN A 27 27.17 -2.00 -27.75
CA GLN A 27 28.57 -2.31 -27.45
C GLN A 27 29.29 -2.84 -28.68
N THR A 28 28.66 -3.77 -29.41
CA THR A 28 29.19 -4.28 -30.69
C THR A 28 29.32 -3.18 -31.74
N TRP A 29 28.39 -2.21 -31.74
CA TRP A 29 28.45 -1.08 -32.65
C TRP A 29 29.61 -0.15 -32.32
N PHE A 30 29.67 0.35 -31.07
CA PHE A 30 30.70 1.29 -30.60
C PHE A 30 32.14 0.77 -30.75
N THR A 31 32.35 -0.55 -30.70
CA THR A 31 33.68 -1.16 -30.86
C THR A 31 34.16 -1.24 -32.30
N ARG A 32 33.30 -0.98 -33.31
CA ARG A 32 33.67 -1.08 -34.73
C ARG A 32 34.42 0.14 -35.26
N LYS A 33 34.25 1.32 -34.65
CA LYS A 33 34.87 2.56 -35.11
C LYS A 33 35.00 3.58 -33.99
N ASP A 34 36.18 4.17 -33.86
CA ASP A 34 36.43 5.26 -32.91
C ASP A 34 35.59 6.51 -33.23
N GLY A 35 35.15 7.20 -32.19
CA GLY A 35 34.39 8.45 -32.30
C GLY A 35 32.89 8.29 -32.56
N GLN A 36 32.35 7.07 -32.50
CA GLN A 36 30.91 6.85 -32.54
C GLN A 36 30.22 7.36 -31.27
N SER A 37 29.11 8.08 -31.44
CA SER A 37 28.28 8.58 -30.34
C SER A 37 26.80 8.48 -30.67
N ILE A 38 25.95 8.40 -29.65
CA ILE A 38 24.50 8.37 -29.78
C ILE A 38 23.92 9.50 -28.94
N THR A 39 23.07 10.30 -29.56
CA THR A 39 22.34 11.39 -28.90
C THR A 39 20.85 11.08 -28.89
N PHE A 40 20.26 11.07 -27.70
CA PHE A 40 18.82 10.87 -27.54
C PHE A 40 18.09 12.21 -27.57
N VAL A 41 17.30 12.44 -28.63
CA VAL A 41 16.43 13.61 -28.77
C VAL A 41 14.99 13.21 -28.45
N TYR A 42 14.31 13.99 -27.61
CA TYR A 42 12.90 13.76 -27.32
C TYR A 42 12.01 14.53 -28.29
N VAL A 43 11.14 13.80 -28.97
CA VAL A 43 10.12 14.35 -29.86
C VAL A 43 8.74 14.04 -29.28
N PRO A 44 7.92 15.04 -28.95
CA PRO A 44 6.53 14.82 -28.54
C PRO A 44 5.72 14.08 -29.63
N SER A 45 5.00 13.03 -29.25
CA SER A 45 4.19 12.22 -30.19
C SER A 45 3.14 13.04 -30.96
N ARG A 46 2.58 14.07 -30.33
CA ARG A 46 1.62 15.01 -30.94
C ARG A 46 2.13 15.73 -32.19
N LEU A 47 3.45 15.80 -32.39
CA LEU A 47 4.04 16.43 -33.56
C LEU A 47 3.97 15.54 -34.80
N GLN A 48 3.73 14.23 -34.62
CA GLN A 48 3.68 13.21 -35.68
C GLN A 48 4.79 13.40 -36.73
N TRP A 49 6.02 13.64 -36.24
CA TRP A 49 7.13 14.04 -37.10
C TRP A 49 7.58 12.87 -37.97
N ASP A 50 7.10 12.84 -39.22
CA ASP A 50 7.43 11.95 -40.33
C ASP A 50 8.13 10.63 -39.95
N LEU A 51 9.45 10.51 -40.16
CA LEU A 51 10.22 9.28 -39.91
C LEU A 51 10.10 8.77 -38.46
N HIS A 52 10.06 9.67 -37.48
CA HIS A 52 9.85 9.29 -36.08
C HIS A 52 8.46 8.71 -35.87
N TYR A 53 7.43 9.30 -36.48
CA TYR A 53 6.06 8.81 -36.37
C TYR A 53 5.88 7.47 -37.09
N LYS A 54 6.47 7.29 -38.29
CA LYS A 54 6.52 5.99 -38.98
C LYS A 54 7.19 4.92 -38.13
N ALA A 55 8.34 5.23 -37.53
CA ALA A 55 9.04 4.30 -36.64
C ALA A 55 8.20 3.94 -35.40
N HIS A 56 7.43 4.90 -34.86
CA HIS A 56 6.49 4.65 -33.78
C HIS A 56 5.36 3.69 -34.21
N GLU A 57 4.72 3.95 -35.35
CA GLU A 57 3.66 3.08 -35.90
C GLU A 57 4.18 1.66 -36.11
N TYR A 58 5.31 1.49 -36.80
CA TYR A 58 5.94 0.18 -36.98
C TYR A 58 6.23 -0.54 -35.67
N ALA A 59 6.79 0.15 -34.67
CA ALA A 59 7.08 -0.45 -33.38
C ALA A 59 5.82 -0.86 -32.61
N THR A 60 4.72 -0.12 -32.76
CA THR A 60 3.43 -0.43 -32.11
C THR A 60 2.60 -1.48 -32.83
N GLU A 61 2.71 -1.58 -34.15
CA GLU A 61 2.03 -2.59 -34.96
C GLU A 61 2.66 -3.98 -34.82
N LEU A 62 3.97 -4.03 -34.53
CA LEU A 62 4.70 -5.27 -34.34
C LEU A 62 4.22 -6.00 -33.07
N LYS A 63 3.32 -6.98 -33.27
CA LYS A 63 2.93 -7.92 -32.22
C LYS A 63 3.98 -9.02 -32.12
N VAL A 64 4.92 -8.87 -31.20
CA VAL A 64 5.85 -9.94 -30.87
C VAL A 64 5.12 -10.96 -29.99
N THR A 65 4.84 -12.15 -30.52
CA THR A 65 4.39 -13.28 -29.71
C THR A 65 5.47 -13.61 -28.69
N LEU A 66 5.15 -13.46 -27.41
CA LEU A 66 5.98 -13.95 -26.33
C LEU A 66 6.12 -15.47 -26.51
N GLY A 67 7.34 -15.94 -26.75
CA GLY A 67 7.61 -17.39 -26.86
C GLY A 67 7.25 -18.13 -25.56
N PRO A 68 7.27 -19.47 -25.57
CA PRO A 68 6.82 -20.30 -24.43
C PRO A 68 7.61 -20.07 -23.13
N ARG A 69 8.79 -19.45 -23.21
CA ARG A 69 9.58 -18.99 -22.06
C ARG A 69 9.97 -17.53 -22.29
N PRO A 70 9.08 -16.57 -21.99
CA PRO A 70 9.48 -15.17 -22.04
C PRO A 70 10.62 -14.97 -21.03
N ALA A 71 11.67 -14.26 -21.44
CA ALA A 71 12.74 -13.86 -20.53
C ALA A 71 12.09 -13.13 -19.35
N THR A 72 12.04 -13.79 -18.19
CA THR A 72 11.36 -13.26 -17.02
C THR A 72 12.30 -12.26 -16.37
N SER A 73 11.97 -10.98 -16.43
CA SER A 73 12.79 -9.96 -15.78
C SER A 73 12.81 -10.18 -14.27
N PHE A 74 13.90 -9.80 -13.60
CA PHE A 74 13.98 -9.87 -12.13
C PHE A 74 12.82 -9.11 -11.46
N HIS A 75 12.36 -8.02 -12.09
CA HIS A 75 11.16 -7.31 -11.65
C HIS A 75 9.90 -8.19 -11.68
N SER A 76 9.71 -8.98 -12.73
CA SER A 76 8.59 -9.93 -12.84
C SER A 76 8.66 -11.01 -11.77
N LEU A 77 9.84 -11.61 -11.54
CA LEU A 77 10.05 -12.57 -10.45
C LEU A 77 9.76 -11.95 -9.08
N ARG A 78 10.23 -10.72 -8.84
CA ARG A 78 9.96 -9.99 -7.60
C ARG A 78 8.46 -9.73 -7.42
N MET A 79 7.75 -9.38 -8.48
CA MET A 79 6.30 -9.19 -8.46
C MET A 79 5.59 -10.50 -8.14
N GLN A 80 5.95 -11.59 -8.80
CA GLN A 80 5.40 -12.93 -8.53
C GLN A 80 5.66 -13.36 -7.08
N ALA A 81 6.87 -13.18 -6.56
CA ALA A 81 7.20 -13.49 -5.17
C ALA A 81 6.42 -12.61 -4.18
N ALA A 82 6.16 -11.33 -4.50
CA ALA A 82 5.32 -10.47 -3.68
C ALA A 82 3.86 -10.96 -3.66
N LEU A 83 3.31 -11.31 -4.84
CA LEU A 83 1.95 -11.85 -4.97
C LEU A 83 1.80 -13.19 -4.24
N ALA A 84 2.75 -14.11 -4.41
CA ALA A 84 2.76 -15.41 -3.75
C ALA A 84 2.81 -15.28 -2.21
N ARG A 85 3.63 -14.34 -1.70
CA ARG A 85 3.67 -14.05 -0.25
C ARG A 85 2.35 -13.49 0.26
N GLY A 86 1.73 -12.56 -0.46
CA GLY A 86 0.42 -12.01 -0.10
C GLY A 86 -0.68 -13.08 -0.09
N ALA A 87 -0.69 -13.95 -1.10
CA ALA A 87 -1.62 -15.09 -1.16
C ALA A 87 -1.39 -16.07 0.01
N SER A 88 -0.14 -16.45 0.29
CA SER A 88 0.20 -17.35 1.39
C SER A 88 -0.23 -16.78 2.75
N TRP A 89 0.07 -15.51 3.02
CA TRP A 89 -0.39 -14.89 4.26
C TRP A 89 -1.91 -14.80 4.31
N ASN A 90 -2.62 -14.53 3.21
CA ASN A 90 -4.08 -14.49 3.23
C ASN A 90 -4.67 -15.81 3.70
N VAL A 91 -4.10 -16.94 3.25
CA VAL A 91 -4.49 -18.28 3.70
C VAL A 91 -4.20 -18.44 5.20
N LEU A 92 -2.96 -18.18 5.63
CA LEU A 92 -2.56 -18.30 7.04
C LEU A 92 -3.38 -17.39 7.94
N PHE A 93 -3.69 -16.19 7.49
CA PHE A 93 -4.46 -15.23 8.26
C PHE A 93 -5.92 -15.66 8.42
N GLN A 94 -6.47 -16.56 7.58
CA GLN A 94 -7.81 -17.13 7.83
C GLN A 94 -7.84 -18.07 9.02
N ASP A 95 -6.70 -18.69 9.36
CA ASP A 95 -6.58 -19.56 10.52
C ASP A 95 -6.64 -18.75 11.84
N PRO A 96 -7.63 -19.00 12.71
CA PRO A 96 -7.74 -18.34 14.01
C PRO A 96 -6.54 -18.56 14.93
N GLU A 97 -5.84 -19.70 14.84
CA GLU A 97 -4.65 -19.98 15.66
C GLU A 97 -3.48 -19.11 15.23
N TYR A 98 -3.23 -19.02 13.92
CA TYR A 98 -2.19 -18.15 13.36
C TYR A 98 -2.49 -16.66 13.57
N ARG A 99 -3.73 -16.22 13.31
CA ARG A 99 -4.18 -14.83 13.49
C ARG A 99 -4.14 -14.40 14.97
N GLY A 100 -4.48 -15.32 15.86
CA GLY A 100 -4.69 -15.06 17.27
C GLY A 100 -5.92 -14.18 17.55
N ARG A 101 -6.06 -13.79 18.83
CA ARG A 101 -7.24 -13.07 19.35
C ARG A 101 -7.09 -11.55 19.37
N ASN A 102 -5.87 -11.05 19.11
CA ASN A 102 -5.56 -9.64 19.20
C ASN A 102 -5.91 -8.87 17.92
N PHE A 103 -5.91 -9.50 16.74
CA PHE A 103 -6.17 -8.77 15.50
C PHE A 103 -7.66 -8.40 15.35
N LEU A 104 -7.96 -7.13 15.07
CA LEU A 104 -9.33 -6.69 14.76
C LEU A 104 -9.68 -7.12 13.33
N GLN A 105 -10.67 -7.98 13.19
CA GLN A 105 -11.16 -8.39 11.87
C GLN A 105 -12.08 -7.30 11.33
N LEU A 106 -11.65 -6.67 10.24
CA LEU A 106 -12.47 -5.72 9.49
C LEU A 106 -12.99 -6.34 8.20
N LYS A 107 -14.14 -5.86 7.77
CA LYS A 107 -14.85 -6.27 6.56
C LYS A 107 -15.05 -5.05 5.65
N THR A 108 -14.92 -5.25 4.34
CA THR A 108 -15.50 -4.35 3.32
C THR A 108 -16.94 -4.78 3.04
N VAL A 109 -17.63 -4.04 2.16
CA VAL A 109 -18.97 -4.43 1.67
C VAL A 109 -18.91 -5.81 0.98
N ASP A 110 -17.79 -6.12 0.33
CA ASP A 110 -17.59 -7.33 -0.48
C ASP A 110 -17.01 -8.53 0.30
N GLY A 111 -16.77 -8.39 1.61
CA GLY A 111 -16.28 -9.49 2.45
C GLY A 111 -15.17 -9.10 3.43
N ALA A 112 -14.37 -10.07 3.89
CA ALA A 112 -13.25 -9.81 4.78
C ALA A 112 -12.17 -8.98 4.06
N VAL A 113 -11.57 -8.01 4.75
CA VAL A 113 -10.49 -7.22 4.14
C VAL A 113 -9.25 -8.12 4.01
N ALA A 114 -8.91 -8.53 2.77
CA ALA A 114 -7.70 -9.28 2.46
C ALA A 114 -6.43 -8.40 2.62
N GLN A 115 -5.26 -9.05 2.67
CA GLN A 115 -3.99 -8.42 3.07
C GLN A 115 -3.48 -7.26 2.21
N LEU A 116 -2.70 -6.44 2.92
CA LEU A 116 -1.56 -5.61 2.53
C LEU A 116 -0.57 -6.22 1.54
N GLY A 117 -0.87 -6.15 0.25
CA GLY A 117 0.12 -6.48 -0.77
C GLY A 117 -0.33 -6.10 -2.16
N GLY A 118 -0.30 -4.80 -2.47
CA GLY A 118 -0.63 -4.32 -3.81
C GLY A 118 -0.97 -2.83 -3.82
N LYS A 119 -0.90 -2.23 -5.01
CA LYS A 119 -1.36 -0.86 -5.26
C LYS A 119 -2.85 -0.69 -4.92
N ASP A 120 -3.58 -1.81 -4.85
CA ASP A 120 -5.02 -1.89 -4.58
C ASP A 120 -5.37 -2.42 -3.18
N ASN A 121 -4.41 -2.40 -2.26
CA ASN A 121 -4.66 -2.79 -0.88
C ASN A 121 -5.72 -1.85 -0.27
N PRO A 122 -6.90 -2.35 0.15
CA PRO A 122 -7.93 -1.52 0.76
C PRO A 122 -7.37 -0.76 1.96
N TRP A 123 -6.53 -1.39 2.78
CA TRP A 123 -5.90 -0.72 3.92
C TRP A 123 -5.03 0.47 3.54
N VAL A 124 -4.35 0.44 2.39
CA VAL A 124 -3.44 1.51 1.93
C VAL A 124 -4.15 2.51 1.03
N HIS A 125 -5.12 2.10 0.21
CA HIS A 125 -6.02 3.03 -0.49
C HIS A 125 -6.83 3.84 0.49
N PHE A 126 -7.30 3.19 1.56
CA PHE A 126 -7.82 3.91 2.71
C PHE A 126 -6.65 4.66 3.39
N ALA A 127 -5.48 4.10 3.72
CA ALA A 127 -4.37 4.87 4.34
C ALA A 127 -3.78 6.04 3.53
N ASN A 128 -4.14 6.22 2.25
CA ASN A 128 -3.91 7.47 1.53
C ASN A 128 -4.77 8.63 2.10
N MET A 129 -5.52 8.35 3.16
CA MET A 129 -6.18 9.25 4.10
C MET A 129 -5.24 10.31 4.70
N SER A 130 -5.58 11.56 4.45
CA SER A 130 -5.68 12.68 5.39
C SER A 130 -4.50 13.01 6.33
N SER A 131 -3.93 12.06 7.10
CA SER A 131 -2.73 12.28 7.93
C SER A 131 -2.03 10.98 8.42
N PRO A 132 -0.69 10.97 8.60
CA PRO A 132 0.05 9.87 9.22
C PRO A 132 -0.44 9.48 10.62
N GLN A 133 -0.98 10.44 11.39
CA GLN A 133 -1.50 10.24 12.73
C GLN A 133 -2.75 9.36 12.73
N LEU A 134 -3.62 9.53 11.74
CA LEU A 134 -4.81 8.69 11.57
C LEU A 134 -4.42 7.24 11.28
N TYR A 135 -3.47 7.04 10.36
CA TYR A 135 -2.94 5.70 10.05
C TYR A 135 -2.32 5.03 11.28
N ALA A 136 -1.53 5.77 12.06
CA ALA A 136 -0.93 5.23 13.28
C ALA A 136 -1.98 4.78 14.32
N ARG A 137 -3.08 5.52 14.48
CA ARG A 137 -4.20 5.16 15.37
C ARG A 137 -4.96 3.94 14.85
N MET A 138 -5.12 3.86 13.54
CA MET A 138 -5.72 2.71 12.85
C MET A 138 -4.92 1.43 13.11
N CYS A 139 -3.61 1.44 12.86
CA CYS A 139 -2.72 0.31 13.13
C CYS A 139 -2.77 -0.12 14.60
N ARG A 140 -2.73 0.83 15.53
CA ARG A 140 -2.79 0.56 16.97
C ARG A 140 -4.08 -0.15 17.38
N CYS A 141 -5.22 0.28 16.87
CA CYS A 141 -6.49 -0.40 17.11
C CYS A 141 -6.51 -1.80 16.51
N ILE A 142 -6.12 -1.95 15.24
CA ILE A 142 -6.16 -3.23 14.52
C ILE A 142 -5.29 -4.28 15.21
N LEU A 143 -4.09 -3.89 15.61
CA LEU A 143 -3.11 -4.79 16.23
C LEU A 143 -3.33 -4.98 17.75
N ASN A 144 -4.31 -4.29 18.35
CA ASN A 144 -4.52 -4.27 19.81
C ASN A 144 -3.30 -3.72 20.59
N HIS A 145 -2.62 -2.74 20.01
CA HIS A 145 -1.43 -2.08 20.54
C HIS A 145 -1.66 -0.58 20.83
N ALA A 146 -2.91 -0.20 21.06
CA ALA A 146 -3.23 1.16 21.44
C ALA A 146 -2.86 1.41 22.91
N PRO A 147 -2.36 2.61 23.27
CA PRO A 147 -2.05 2.99 24.65
C PRO A 147 -3.34 3.31 25.42
N ILE A 148 -4.16 2.28 25.64
CA ILE A 148 -5.47 2.33 26.29
C ILE A 148 -5.46 1.45 27.54
N GLY A 149 -6.48 1.54 28.39
CA GLY A 149 -6.47 0.87 29.69
C GLY A 149 -6.12 -0.64 29.66
N SER A 150 -6.67 -1.38 28.70
CA SER A 150 -6.35 -2.80 28.50
C SER A 150 -4.88 -3.07 28.14
N TYR A 151 -4.19 -2.14 27.46
CA TYR A 151 -2.76 -2.24 27.18
C TYR A 151 -1.95 -2.02 28.46
N TYR A 152 -2.21 -0.93 29.18
CA TYR A 152 -1.51 -0.64 30.44
C TYR A 152 -1.68 -1.78 31.46
N SER A 153 -2.90 -2.31 31.59
CA SER A 153 -3.18 -3.46 32.46
C SER A 153 -2.44 -4.72 32.03
N ARG A 154 -2.41 -5.04 30.73
CA ARG A 154 -1.72 -6.23 30.20
C ARG A 154 -0.21 -6.19 30.47
N PHE A 155 0.39 -5.02 30.43
CA PHE A 155 1.85 -4.83 30.60
C PHE A 155 2.25 -4.34 31.99
N ASN A 156 1.31 -4.29 32.94
CA ASN A 156 1.54 -3.84 34.32
C ASN A 156 2.23 -2.47 34.41
N LEU A 157 1.73 -1.51 33.62
CA LEU A 157 2.26 -0.15 33.53
C LEU A 157 1.44 0.78 34.45
N ASN A 158 2.12 1.35 35.46
CA ASN A 158 1.49 2.10 36.56
C ASN A 158 1.14 3.57 36.23
N ASP A 159 1.42 4.02 35.01
CA ASP A 159 1.30 5.42 34.57
C ASP A 159 0.03 5.70 33.75
N GLY A 160 -0.74 4.66 33.39
CA GLY A 160 -1.95 4.79 32.59
C GLY A 160 -3.22 4.74 33.43
N HIS A 161 -4.12 5.72 33.26
CA HIS A 161 -5.51 5.49 33.69
C HIS A 161 -6.09 4.33 32.88
N THR A 162 -6.51 3.30 33.60
CA THR A 162 -7.12 2.10 33.01
C THR A 162 -8.58 2.28 32.66
N SER A 163 -9.26 3.26 33.26
CA SER A 163 -10.69 3.50 33.09
C SER A 163 -11.01 4.42 31.91
N CYS A 164 -12.19 4.22 31.33
CA CYS A 164 -12.75 5.11 30.34
C CYS A 164 -13.42 6.31 31.04
N PRO A 165 -13.38 7.53 30.47
CA PRO A 165 -14.10 8.70 30.99
C PRO A 165 -15.61 8.51 31.21
N CYS A 166 -16.24 7.50 30.57
CA CYS A 166 -17.64 7.17 30.84
C CYS A 166 -17.88 6.50 32.21
N GLY A 167 -16.82 6.16 32.95
CA GLY A 167 -16.87 5.44 34.22
C GLY A 167 -16.61 3.93 34.11
N CYS A 168 -16.38 3.39 32.90
CA CYS A 168 -16.03 1.98 32.74
C CYS A 168 -14.65 1.70 33.37
N PRO A 169 -14.50 0.69 34.25
CA PRO A 169 -13.27 0.47 35.01
C PRO A 169 -12.08 0.06 34.14
N LEU A 170 -12.34 -0.52 32.96
CA LEU A 170 -11.31 -0.92 32.01
C LEU A 170 -11.65 -0.48 30.58
N GLU A 171 -10.82 0.39 30.04
CA GLU A 171 -10.89 0.86 28.66
C GLU A 171 -10.28 -0.20 27.73
N THR A 172 -11.16 -0.98 27.10
CA THR A 172 -10.80 -1.98 26.09
C THR A 172 -11.02 -1.44 24.67
N ARG A 173 -10.38 -2.05 23.67
CA ARG A 173 -10.64 -1.73 22.26
C ARG A 173 -12.12 -1.83 21.92
N THR A 174 -12.77 -2.93 22.34
CA THR A 174 -14.20 -3.14 22.10
C THR A 174 -15.02 -2.04 22.76
N HIS A 175 -14.70 -1.68 24.02
CA HIS A 175 -15.40 -0.62 24.73
C HIS A 175 -15.29 0.72 23.99
N ILE A 176 -14.10 1.14 23.56
CA ILE A 176 -13.90 2.40 22.81
C ILE A 176 -14.80 2.44 21.57
N LEU A 177 -14.84 1.35 20.80
CA LEU A 177 -15.61 1.25 19.56
C LEU A 177 -17.13 1.29 19.78
N THR A 178 -17.61 0.93 20.98
CA THR A 178 -19.05 0.86 21.29
C THR A 178 -19.53 1.95 22.28
N CYS A 179 -18.62 2.67 22.93
CA CYS A 179 -18.94 3.60 24.00
C CYS A 179 -19.45 4.95 23.48
N LYS A 180 -20.78 5.07 23.39
CA LYS A 180 -21.47 6.30 22.97
C LYS A 180 -21.41 7.46 23.97
N ARG A 181 -21.04 7.19 25.23
CA ARG A 181 -20.92 8.21 26.29
C ARG A 181 -19.66 9.05 26.14
N THR A 182 -18.59 8.47 25.59
CA THR A 182 -17.29 9.13 25.43
C THR A 182 -16.93 9.40 23.97
N TYR A 183 -17.31 8.49 23.05
CA TYR A 183 -16.94 8.59 21.64
C TYR A 183 -18.15 8.84 20.76
N ARG A 184 -17.94 9.66 19.73
CA ARG A 184 -18.97 10.03 18.76
C ARG A 184 -19.08 8.94 17.68
N PRO A 185 -20.21 8.24 17.55
CA PRO A 185 -20.40 7.28 16.47
C PRO A 185 -20.58 8.00 15.11
N PRO A 186 -20.15 7.40 13.99
CA PRO A 186 -20.48 7.85 12.65
C PRO A 186 -21.99 7.90 12.41
N ARG A 187 -22.45 8.99 11.79
CA ARG A 187 -23.88 9.21 11.50
C ARG A 187 -24.34 8.57 10.18
N THR A 188 -23.41 8.35 9.25
CA THR A 188 -23.72 8.08 7.83
C THR A 188 -23.36 6.66 7.36
N CYS A 189 -22.92 5.78 8.25
CA CYS A 189 -22.61 4.40 7.85
C CYS A 189 -23.82 3.50 8.13
N GLU A 190 -24.53 3.13 7.07
CA GLU A 190 -25.71 2.24 7.09
C GLU A 190 -25.45 0.92 7.84
N LEU A 191 -24.20 0.47 7.86
CA LEU A 191 -23.83 -0.81 8.46
C LEU A 191 -23.69 -0.78 9.98
N MET A 192 -23.62 0.39 10.66
CA MET A 192 -23.60 0.54 12.14
C MET A 192 -22.64 -0.40 12.92
N GLN A 193 -21.71 -1.07 12.26
CA GLN A 193 -20.85 -2.08 12.83
C GLN A 193 -19.41 -1.56 12.86
N PRO A 194 -18.76 -1.49 14.03
CA PRO A 194 -17.35 -1.11 14.14
C PRO A 194 -16.37 -2.03 13.39
N THR A 195 -16.87 -3.14 12.87
CA THR A 195 -16.12 -4.12 12.08
C THR A 195 -16.08 -3.79 10.59
N THR A 196 -16.75 -2.75 10.09
CA THR A 196 -16.60 -2.33 8.69
C THR A 196 -15.50 -1.28 8.53
N LEU A 197 -14.71 -1.40 7.47
CA LEU A 197 -13.56 -0.52 7.24
C LEU A 197 -13.97 0.97 7.10
N CYS A 198 -15.09 1.23 6.42
CA CYS A 198 -15.63 2.58 6.24
C CYS A 198 -16.13 3.20 7.57
N TYR A 199 -16.88 2.45 8.38
CA TYR A 199 -17.31 2.90 9.71
C TYR A 199 -16.10 3.22 10.58
N PHE A 200 -15.14 2.29 10.61
CA PHE A 200 -13.96 2.40 11.44
C PHE A 200 -13.12 3.63 11.07
N HIS A 201 -12.96 3.89 9.77
CA HIS A 201 -12.31 5.10 9.30
C HIS A 201 -13.00 6.37 9.83
N SER A 202 -14.29 6.53 9.54
CA SER A 202 -15.05 7.72 9.98
C SER A 202 -15.03 7.88 11.50
N PHE A 203 -15.11 6.78 12.25
CA PHE A 203 -15.01 6.78 13.70
C PHE A 203 -13.68 7.43 14.16
N LEU A 204 -12.56 7.06 13.56
CA LEU A 204 -11.26 7.61 13.92
C LEU A 204 -11.12 9.10 13.55
N GLU A 205 -11.74 9.54 12.47
CA GLU A 205 -11.77 10.97 12.08
C GLU A 205 -12.53 11.81 13.10
N MET A 206 -13.73 11.39 13.53
CA MET A 206 -14.52 12.15 14.50
C MET A 206 -14.00 12.06 15.94
N ASN A 207 -13.16 11.07 16.23
CA ASN A 207 -12.62 10.83 17.57
C ASN A 207 -11.08 10.92 17.54
N PRO A 208 -10.49 12.11 17.40
CA PRO A 208 -9.03 12.28 17.20
C PRO A 208 -8.18 11.72 18.37
N LYS A 209 -8.76 11.63 19.57
CA LYS A 209 -8.10 11.06 20.76
C LYS A 209 -8.20 9.53 20.86
N ALA A 210 -9.10 8.89 20.11
CA ALA A 210 -9.25 7.43 20.17
C ALA A 210 -7.98 6.73 19.69
N PHE A 211 -7.46 5.81 20.50
CA PHE A 211 -6.22 5.04 20.26
C PHE A 211 -4.95 5.90 20.08
N ALA A 212 -5.02 7.20 20.39
CA ALA A 212 -3.88 8.11 20.40
C ALA A 212 -3.08 7.97 21.71
N PHE A 213 -1.82 8.42 21.72
CA PHE A 213 -1.14 8.66 22.99
C PHE A 213 -1.73 9.92 23.64
N ARG A 214 -1.79 9.99 24.97
CA ARG A 214 -2.35 11.13 25.70
C ARG A 214 -1.69 12.46 25.34
N SER A 215 -0.40 12.44 25.03
CA SER A 215 0.42 13.60 24.65
C SER A 215 0.45 13.87 23.15
N ALA A 216 -0.31 13.13 22.34
CA ALA A 216 -0.30 13.33 20.90
C ALA A 216 -0.91 14.70 20.54
N PRO A 217 -0.25 15.52 19.71
CA PRO A 217 -0.86 16.74 19.20
C PRO A 217 -2.16 16.40 18.47
N LEU A 218 -3.22 17.15 18.74
CA LEU A 218 -4.44 17.05 17.95
C LEU A 218 -4.11 17.54 16.53
N ALA A 219 -4.47 16.78 15.51
CA ALA A 219 -4.37 17.24 14.13
C ALA A 219 -5.15 18.56 13.99
N GLY A 220 -4.50 19.56 13.42
CA GLY A 220 -4.96 20.94 13.37
C GLY A 220 -6.31 21.09 12.68
N VAL A 221 -7.16 21.89 13.33
CA VAL A 221 -7.93 22.91 12.62
C VAL A 221 -6.89 23.91 12.13
N SER A 222 -6.62 23.89 10.82
CA SER A 222 -5.92 24.96 10.10
C SER A 222 -6.79 25.33 8.90
#